data_AF-A0AAX1Q431-F1
#
_entry.id   AF-A0AAX1Q431-F1
#
_cell.length_a   1.000
_cell.length_b   1.000
_cell.length_c   1.000
_cell.angle_alpha   90.00
_cell.angle_beta   90.00
_cell.angle_gamma   90.00
#
_symmetry.space_group_name_H-M   'P 1'
#
loop_
_entity.id
_entity.type
_entity.pdbx_description
1 polymer ?
#
loop_
_entity_poly.entity_id
_entity_poly.type
_entity_poly.pdbx_seq_one_letter_code
_entity_poly.pdbx_strand_id
1 'polypeptide(L)'
;MLQSAFSLGGGALSEYWIKSIGIDIGTSTTKVILSRLLINERKDGFSLPVCHIIDREVTYTGSLYETPLETEDMIHIEKLKSLLSKEYQKANVNLKDIKGGAVIITGETARKENAESIIHYLADKAGDFVVATAGDSLEGILAGKGSGAMKRSEEINGTVANVDIGGGTANVAFFQDGKAVTSLTFHVGGRLVRLTEDGEVQYIAPSIFKWLSYQSINLKKGDILSYKQAQNLCQKMSEDLFSYLLRNNKQGGKLLLTGAHNEVLPKPDEMMISGGVGAMMNDAQIHTMKDAARYGDIGPLLASVIPTAFPLSSVRIKKAVETNRATVIGAGMQSMEVSGATVHVQKELLPIRNIPLLKVKTSKKGEWSSLEFSRRLREKIGLAKEVFDTKQNPPFALTLLDMPYCSYVILQEIAQAIHEEMKKEFQKENIVVICEDDVAKALGQALKKRCAEGVNIVCIDGVQVSEGDYIDLGMPIGGEAISVSVKTLAFHQ
;
A
#
# COMPACT_ATOMS: atom_id res chain seq x y z
N MET A 1 30.86 -7.00 -58.16
CA MET A 1 30.79 -8.17 -57.28
C MET A 1 30.80 -7.68 -55.84
N LEU A 2 29.71 -7.95 -55.12
CA LEU A 2 29.61 -8.18 -53.67
C LEU A 2 30.47 -7.35 -52.72
N GLN A 3 29.84 -6.41 -51.99
CA GLN A 3 29.36 -6.72 -50.63
C GLN A 3 28.46 -5.58 -50.10
N SER A 4 27.24 -5.97 -49.77
CA SER A 4 26.18 -5.20 -49.12
C SER A 4 26.04 -5.63 -47.66
N ALA A 5 25.55 -4.68 -46.85
CA ALA A 5 24.71 -4.88 -45.67
C ALA A 5 25.34 -5.52 -44.41
N PHE A 6 25.58 -4.69 -43.39
CA PHE A 6 25.23 -4.97 -41.99
C PHE A 6 25.13 -3.63 -41.22
N SER A 7 23.96 -2.98 -41.29
CA SER A 7 23.51 -2.05 -40.25
C SER A 7 22.36 -2.72 -39.51
N LEU A 8 22.68 -3.53 -38.50
CA LEU A 8 21.69 -4.08 -37.57
C LEU A 8 21.27 -2.98 -36.60
N GLY A 9 19.96 -2.77 -36.49
CA GLY A 9 19.33 -1.62 -35.87
C GLY A 9 19.60 -1.45 -34.38
N GLY A 10 19.93 -0.21 -33.99
CA GLY A 10 19.77 0.26 -32.63
C GLY A 10 18.31 0.66 -32.41
N GLY A 11 17.64 0.01 -31.46
CA GLY A 11 16.31 0.41 -31.01
C GLY A 11 16.33 1.84 -30.45
N ALA A 12 15.24 2.59 -30.66
CA ALA A 12 15.10 3.91 -30.06
C ALA A 12 14.81 3.77 -28.57
N LEU A 13 15.77 4.13 -27.72
CA LEU A 13 15.59 4.27 -26.28
C LEU A 13 14.99 5.65 -26.00
N SER A 14 13.82 5.70 -25.35
CA SER A 14 13.29 6.94 -24.80
C SER A 14 13.19 6.84 -23.29
N GLU A 15 13.90 7.72 -22.61
CA GLU A 15 13.88 7.89 -21.16
C GLU A 15 13.27 9.25 -20.81
N TYR A 16 12.32 9.26 -19.88
CA TYR A 16 11.74 10.50 -19.41
C TYR A 16 11.22 10.36 -17.98
N TRP A 17 11.19 11.49 -17.27
CA TRP A 17 10.76 11.55 -15.88
C TRP A 17 9.27 11.90 -15.79
N ILE A 18 8.56 11.18 -14.92
CA ILE A 18 7.22 11.55 -14.47
C ILE A 18 7.26 12.00 -13.00
N LYS A 19 6.40 12.95 -12.62
CA LYS A 19 6.30 13.41 -11.22
C LYS A 19 5.31 12.54 -10.44
N SER A 20 5.65 12.23 -9.20
CA SER A 20 4.82 11.47 -8.27
C SER A 20 4.75 12.17 -6.90
N ILE A 21 3.73 11.86 -6.11
CA ILE A 21 3.49 12.46 -4.80
C ILE A 21 3.18 11.40 -3.73
N GLY A 22 3.71 11.59 -2.53
CA GLY A 22 3.32 10.82 -1.36
C GLY A 22 2.70 11.74 -0.32
N ILE A 23 1.50 11.43 0.16
CA ILE A 23 0.86 12.11 1.28
C ILE A 23 0.51 11.07 2.34
N ASP A 24 0.98 11.28 3.56
CA ASP A 24 0.74 10.40 4.71
C ASP A 24 0.05 11.24 5.79
N ILE A 25 -1.20 10.90 6.11
CA ILE A 25 -2.05 11.54 7.12
C ILE A 25 -2.20 10.56 8.29
N GLY A 26 -1.22 10.56 9.19
CA GLY A 26 -1.20 9.64 10.33
C GLY A 26 -1.86 10.16 11.59
N THR A 27 -1.84 9.33 12.64
CA THR A 27 -2.41 9.64 13.96
C THR A 27 -1.84 10.91 14.58
N SER A 28 -0.52 11.09 14.47
CA SER A 28 0.17 12.24 15.08
C SER A 28 0.54 13.29 14.03
N THR A 29 0.95 12.85 12.84
CA THR A 29 1.64 13.72 11.89
C THR A 29 1.14 13.56 10.47
N THR A 30 1.07 14.68 9.76
CA THR A 30 0.85 14.73 8.31
C THR A 30 2.16 15.07 7.58
N LYS A 31 2.47 14.33 6.50
CA LYS A 31 3.71 14.44 5.74
C LYS A 31 3.42 14.47 4.24
N VAL A 32 4.26 15.17 3.50
CA VAL A 32 4.23 15.22 2.04
C VAL A 32 5.63 15.02 1.48
N ILE A 33 5.74 14.24 0.41
CA ILE A 33 6.93 14.20 -0.44
C ILE A 33 6.53 14.36 -1.90
N LEU A 34 7.45 14.89 -2.71
CA LEU A 34 7.40 14.72 -4.15
C LEU A 34 8.58 13.90 -4.61
N SER A 35 8.33 13.11 -5.63
CA SER A 35 9.32 12.26 -6.26
C SER A 35 9.21 12.38 -7.78
N ARG A 36 10.22 11.84 -8.46
CA ARG A 36 10.18 11.58 -9.89
C ARG A 36 10.54 10.12 -10.14
N LEU A 37 9.88 9.52 -11.13
CA LEU A 37 10.11 8.14 -11.55
C LEU A 37 10.63 8.16 -13.00
N LEU A 38 11.76 7.51 -13.25
CA LEU A 38 12.37 7.43 -14.57
C LEU A 38 11.74 6.27 -15.32
N ILE A 39 11.00 6.60 -16.37
CA ILE A 39 10.40 5.63 -17.27
C ILE A 39 11.39 5.35 -18.40
N ASN A 40 11.73 4.08 -18.58
CA ASN A 40 12.50 3.59 -19.71
C ASN A 40 11.56 2.80 -20.63
N GLU A 41 11.34 3.32 -21.84
CA GLU A 41 10.66 2.61 -22.90
C GLU A 41 11.70 2.06 -23.87
N ARG A 42 11.85 0.74 -23.90
CA ARG A 42 12.68 0.05 -24.89
C ARG A 42 11.84 -0.39 -26.07
N LYS A 43 12.25 0.01 -27.27
CA LYS A 43 11.73 -0.51 -28.54
C LYS A 43 12.87 -1.18 -29.29
N ASP A 44 13.04 -2.47 -29.07
CA ASP A 44 13.96 -3.25 -29.90
C ASP A 44 13.20 -3.73 -31.14
N GLY A 45 13.83 -3.69 -32.32
CA GLY A 45 13.17 -4.04 -33.59
C GLY A 45 12.68 -5.50 -33.70
N PHE A 46 13.01 -6.34 -32.71
CA PHE A 46 12.69 -7.78 -32.68
C PHE A 46 11.89 -8.21 -31.45
N SER A 47 11.64 -7.33 -30.47
CA SER A 47 10.86 -7.64 -29.28
C SER A 47 9.65 -6.71 -29.14
N LEU A 48 8.69 -7.12 -28.32
CA LEU A 48 7.64 -6.21 -27.89
C LEU A 48 8.27 -5.04 -27.13
N PRO A 49 7.69 -3.83 -27.22
CA PRO A 49 8.15 -2.71 -26.40
C PRO A 49 8.09 -3.11 -24.93
N VAL A 50 8.99 -2.60 -24.10
CA VAL A 50 8.93 -2.85 -22.65
C VAL A 50 9.06 -1.53 -21.95
N CYS A 51 8.16 -1.28 -21.00
CA CYS A 51 8.11 -0.05 -20.21
C CYS A 51 8.34 -0.39 -18.73
N HIS A 52 9.38 0.20 -18.13
CA HIS A 52 9.72 -0.04 -16.73
C HIS A 52 10.09 1.27 -16.02
N ILE A 53 9.77 1.33 -14.72
CA ILE A 53 10.36 2.31 -13.81
C ILE A 53 11.75 1.81 -13.44
N ILE A 54 12.77 2.46 -13.99
CA ILE A 54 14.18 2.07 -13.77
C ILE A 54 14.86 2.87 -12.66
N ASP A 55 14.32 4.04 -12.32
CA ASP A 55 14.86 4.87 -11.24
C ASP A 55 13.76 5.67 -10.53
N ARG A 56 14.03 6.04 -9.28
CA ARG A 56 13.09 6.74 -8.40
C ARG A 56 13.87 7.70 -7.50
N GLU A 57 13.49 8.96 -7.50
CA GLU A 57 14.17 9.99 -6.69
C GLU A 57 13.19 10.89 -5.96
N VAL A 58 13.48 11.21 -4.69
CA VAL A 58 12.76 12.24 -3.93
C VAL A 58 13.26 13.62 -4.36
N THR A 59 12.36 14.47 -4.85
CA THR A 59 12.68 15.82 -5.32
C THR A 59 12.33 16.89 -4.30
N TYR A 60 11.37 16.61 -3.42
CA TYR A 60 10.96 17.51 -2.35
C TYR A 60 10.54 16.72 -1.11
N THR A 61 10.99 17.19 0.05
CA THR A 61 10.59 16.65 1.35
C THR A 61 9.93 17.74 2.17
N GLY A 62 8.65 17.55 2.47
CA GLY A 62 7.89 18.50 3.26
C GLY A 62 8.26 18.50 4.74
N SER A 63 7.83 19.56 5.42
CA SER A 63 7.90 19.66 6.89
C SER A 63 7.03 18.59 7.55
N LEU A 64 7.39 18.21 8.78
CA LEU A 64 6.56 17.36 9.62
C LEU A 64 5.53 18.24 10.32
N TYR A 65 4.25 18.02 10.04
CA TYR A 65 3.16 18.76 10.67
C TYR A 65 2.41 17.87 11.63
N GLU A 66 1.86 18.43 12.70
CA GLU A 66 0.81 17.74 13.44
C GLU A 66 -0.42 17.53 12.55
N THR A 67 -1.03 16.35 12.64
CA THR A 67 -2.26 16.09 11.91
C THR A 67 -3.36 17.01 12.46
N PRO A 68 -3.95 17.87 11.62
CA PRO A 68 -4.92 18.85 12.09
C PRO A 68 -6.24 18.15 12.42
N LEU A 69 -6.53 18.03 13.71
CA LEU A 69 -7.80 17.47 14.19
C LEU A 69 -8.73 18.59 14.62
N GLU A 70 -10.02 18.43 14.33
CA GLU A 70 -11.09 19.28 14.85
C GLU A 70 -11.61 18.73 16.17
N THR A 71 -11.77 17.41 16.25
CA THR A 71 -12.10 16.64 17.45
C THR A 71 -11.26 15.36 17.50
N GLU A 72 -11.37 14.57 18.57
CA GLU A 72 -10.76 13.24 18.65
C GLU A 72 -11.27 12.29 17.54
N ASP A 73 -12.41 12.58 16.91
CA ASP A 73 -13.04 11.73 15.89
C ASP A 73 -13.08 12.36 14.49
N MET A 74 -12.66 13.63 14.34
CA MET A 74 -12.72 14.35 13.05
C MET A 74 -11.42 15.07 12.70
N ILE A 75 -11.04 14.99 11.43
CA ILE A 75 -9.92 15.72 10.84
C ILE A 75 -10.37 17.11 10.39
N HIS A 76 -9.60 18.16 10.68
CA HIS A 76 -9.92 19.52 10.27
C HIS A 76 -9.52 19.76 8.81
N ILE A 77 -10.49 19.56 7.91
CA ILE A 77 -10.29 19.57 6.45
C ILE A 77 -9.67 20.88 5.94
N GLU A 78 -10.17 22.05 6.35
CA GLU A 78 -9.65 23.33 5.85
C GLU A 78 -8.19 23.61 6.27
N LYS A 79 -7.80 23.21 7.48
CA LYS A 79 -6.40 23.30 7.92
C LYS A 79 -5.51 22.36 7.13
N LEU A 80 -5.97 21.14 6.88
CA LEU A 80 -5.26 20.18 6.03
C LEU A 80 -5.07 20.73 4.61
N LYS A 81 -6.11 21.29 4.00
CA LYS A 81 -6.05 21.93 2.67
C LYS A 81 -5.03 23.06 2.62
N SER A 82 -5.05 23.95 3.62
CA SER A 82 -4.11 25.07 3.72
C SER A 82 -2.67 24.58 3.85
N LEU A 83 -2.44 23.55 4.66
CA LEU A 83 -1.14 22.91 4.83
C LEU A 83 -0.62 22.33 3.51
N LEU A 84 -1.42 21.50 2.84
CA LEU A 84 -1.01 20.86 1.58
C LEU A 84 -0.74 21.90 0.49
N SER A 85 -1.59 22.93 0.39
CA SER A 85 -1.41 24.01 -0.58
C SER A 85 -0.10 24.78 -0.37
N LYS A 86 0.30 25.01 0.88
CA LYS A 86 1.59 25.63 1.21
C LYS A 86 2.76 24.74 0.79
N GLU A 87 2.67 23.43 0.99
CA GLU A 87 3.72 22.49 0.56
C GLU A 87 3.85 22.44 -0.96
N TYR A 88 2.73 22.44 -1.70
CA TYR A 88 2.77 22.48 -3.17
C TYR A 88 3.38 23.77 -3.71
N GLN A 89 3.08 24.91 -3.09
CA GLN A 89 3.69 26.19 -3.42
C GLN A 89 5.19 26.21 -3.13
N LYS A 90 5.62 25.73 -1.95
CA LYS A 90 7.05 25.61 -1.60
C LYS A 90 7.81 24.71 -2.56
N ALA A 91 7.17 23.62 -3.00
CA ALA A 91 7.76 22.67 -3.92
C ALA A 91 7.68 23.11 -5.39
N ASN A 92 7.06 24.25 -5.69
CA ASN A 92 6.83 24.78 -7.02
C ASN A 92 6.23 23.74 -7.99
N VAL A 93 5.23 22.99 -7.52
CA VAL A 93 4.56 21.94 -8.30
C VAL A 93 3.10 22.30 -8.58
N ASN A 94 2.66 22.07 -9.81
CA ASN A 94 1.24 22.07 -10.14
C ASN A 94 0.70 20.64 -10.05
N LEU A 95 -0.43 20.45 -9.37
CA LEU A 95 -1.06 19.13 -9.21
C LEU A 95 -1.40 18.46 -10.55
N LYS A 96 -1.63 19.23 -11.62
CA LYS A 96 -1.88 18.69 -12.97
C LYS A 96 -0.66 17.99 -13.58
N ASP A 97 0.54 18.29 -13.10
CA ASP A 97 1.79 17.68 -13.57
C ASP A 97 2.08 16.34 -12.89
N ILE A 98 1.38 16.02 -11.80
CA ILE A 98 1.56 14.78 -11.05
C ILE A 98 0.88 13.65 -11.81
N LYS A 99 1.66 12.62 -12.15
CA LYS A 99 1.23 11.46 -12.96
C LYS A 99 1.21 10.15 -12.17
N GLY A 100 1.55 10.19 -10.89
CA GLY A 100 1.58 9.04 -10.00
C GLY A 100 1.55 9.46 -8.54
N GLY A 101 1.39 8.48 -7.64
CA GLY A 101 1.52 8.70 -6.20
C GLY A 101 0.36 8.17 -5.39
N ALA A 102 0.45 8.35 -4.07
CA ALA A 102 -0.57 7.90 -3.14
C ALA A 102 -0.81 8.91 -2.00
N VAL A 103 -2.08 9.00 -1.59
CA VAL A 103 -2.55 9.60 -0.35
C VAL A 103 -2.95 8.47 0.58
N ILE A 104 -2.46 8.49 1.80
CA ILE A 104 -2.72 7.44 2.77
C ILE A 104 -3.20 8.10 4.05
N ILE A 105 -4.31 7.59 4.57
CA ILE A 105 -4.76 7.90 5.92
C ILE A 105 -4.51 6.66 6.78
N THR A 106 -3.80 6.84 7.89
CA THR A 106 -3.19 5.73 8.65
C THR A 106 -3.55 5.71 10.13
N GLY A 107 -3.45 4.53 10.73
CA GLY A 107 -3.72 4.27 12.15
C GLY A 107 -5.11 4.76 12.61
N GLU A 108 -5.18 5.36 13.80
CA GLU A 108 -6.45 5.87 14.34
C GLU A 108 -7.09 6.96 13.47
N THR A 109 -6.32 7.65 12.63
CA THR A 109 -6.86 8.67 11.73
C THR A 109 -7.69 8.06 10.61
N ALA A 110 -7.39 6.83 10.18
CA ALA A 110 -8.16 6.12 9.16
C ALA A 110 -9.58 5.74 9.63
N ARG A 111 -9.80 5.69 10.95
CA ARG A 111 -11.08 5.32 11.59
C ARG A 111 -11.98 6.53 11.88
N LYS A 112 -11.52 7.74 11.57
CA LYS A 112 -12.25 8.98 11.82
C LYS A 112 -13.44 9.11 10.87
N GLU A 113 -14.52 9.72 11.35
CA GLU A 113 -15.81 9.78 10.64
C GLU A 113 -15.71 10.39 9.24
N ASN A 114 -14.78 11.34 9.05
CA ASN A 114 -14.60 12.06 7.79
C ASN A 114 -13.38 11.59 6.97
N ALA A 115 -12.72 10.50 7.34
CA ALA A 115 -11.53 10.00 6.65
C ALA A 115 -11.82 9.65 5.18
N GLU A 116 -12.93 8.95 4.91
CA GLU A 116 -13.36 8.58 3.56
C GLU A 116 -13.62 9.81 2.68
N SER A 117 -14.34 10.81 3.23
CA SER A 117 -14.61 12.07 2.52
C SER A 117 -13.32 12.82 2.16
N ILE A 118 -12.30 12.75 3.01
CA ILE A 118 -10.99 13.38 2.77
C ILE A 118 -10.22 12.63 1.68
N ILE A 119 -10.24 11.30 1.70
CA ILE A 119 -9.67 10.45 0.64
C ILE A 119 -10.24 10.85 -0.73
N HIS A 120 -11.57 10.93 -0.85
CA HIS A 120 -12.21 11.35 -2.09
C HIS A 120 -11.81 12.76 -2.51
N TYR A 121 -11.85 13.71 -1.58
CA TYR A 121 -11.46 15.09 -1.85
C TYR A 121 -10.00 15.21 -2.34
N LEU A 122 -9.08 14.48 -1.70
CA LEU A 122 -7.66 14.51 -2.06
C LEU A 122 -7.42 13.81 -3.40
N ALA A 123 -8.10 12.70 -3.69
CA ALA A 123 -8.02 12.02 -4.99
C ALA A 123 -8.52 12.90 -6.14
N ASP A 124 -9.58 13.69 -5.93
CA ASP A 124 -10.11 14.60 -6.95
C ASP A 124 -9.21 15.81 -7.24
N LYS A 125 -8.36 16.19 -6.28
CA LYS A 125 -7.53 17.40 -6.37
C LYS A 125 -6.06 17.16 -6.61
N ALA A 126 -5.48 16.08 -6.06
CA ALA A 126 -4.04 15.86 -6.05
C ALA A 126 -3.45 15.39 -7.40
N GLY A 127 -4.29 15.21 -8.42
CA GLY A 127 -3.93 14.82 -9.78
C GLY A 127 -4.70 13.58 -10.22
N ASP A 128 -4.59 13.24 -11.51
CA ASP A 128 -5.33 12.13 -12.10
C ASP A 128 -4.98 10.74 -11.47
N PHE A 129 -3.90 10.65 -10.68
CA PHE A 129 -3.25 9.40 -10.26
C PHE A 129 -2.93 9.24 -8.77
N VAL A 130 -3.52 10.05 -7.90
CA VAL A 130 -3.23 9.91 -6.47
C VAL A 130 -4.14 8.86 -5.85
N VAL A 131 -3.52 7.73 -5.56
CA VAL A 131 -4.13 6.56 -4.95
C VAL A 131 -4.48 6.88 -3.51
N ALA A 132 -5.76 7.09 -3.22
CA ALA A 132 -6.20 7.32 -1.86
C ALA A 132 -6.56 5.97 -1.21
N THR A 133 -5.96 5.65 -0.05
CA THR A 133 -6.21 4.40 0.68
C THR A 133 -6.29 4.63 2.19
N ALA A 134 -7.19 3.88 2.83
CA ALA A 134 -7.27 3.71 4.27
C ALA A 134 -7.04 2.22 4.58
N GLY A 135 -6.07 1.91 5.44
CA GLY A 135 -5.83 0.53 5.84
C GLY A 135 -4.42 0.27 6.35
N ASP A 136 -4.36 -0.37 7.51
CA ASP A 136 -3.12 -0.58 8.25
C ASP A 136 -2.17 -1.60 7.55
N SER A 137 -2.72 -2.53 6.75
CA SER A 137 -1.94 -3.53 5.98
C SER A 137 -1.07 -2.88 4.90
N LEU A 138 -1.66 -1.99 4.09
CA LEU A 138 -0.94 -1.31 3.00
C LEU A 138 0.06 -0.30 3.56
N GLU A 139 -0.28 0.35 4.69
CA GLU A 139 0.66 1.20 5.43
C GLU A 139 1.94 0.43 5.79
N GLY A 140 1.81 -0.75 6.41
CA GLY A 140 2.96 -1.57 6.79
C GLY A 140 3.82 -1.95 5.58
N ILE A 141 3.21 -2.33 4.47
CA ILE A 141 3.93 -2.68 3.23
C ILE A 141 4.68 -1.46 2.70
N LEU A 142 4.04 -0.29 2.61
CA LEU A 142 4.66 0.91 2.08
C LEU A 142 5.77 1.42 3.00
N ALA A 143 5.58 1.37 4.31
CA ALA A 143 6.63 1.63 5.28
C ALA A 143 7.81 0.68 5.10
N GLY A 144 7.57 -0.62 4.89
CA GLY A 144 8.62 -1.58 4.64
C GLY A 144 9.36 -1.40 3.32
N LYS A 145 8.67 -0.95 2.26
CA LYS A 145 9.33 -0.55 1.01
C LYS A 145 10.19 0.71 1.21
N GLY A 146 9.65 1.73 1.88
CA GLY A 146 10.35 2.99 2.12
C GLY A 146 11.51 2.89 3.12
N SER A 147 11.43 1.99 4.10
CA SER A 147 12.50 1.75 5.07
C SER A 147 13.68 0.96 4.48
N GLY A 148 13.47 0.33 3.31
CA GLY A 148 14.46 -0.50 2.62
C GLY A 148 14.37 -1.99 2.96
N ALA A 149 13.38 -2.44 3.74
CA ALA A 149 13.24 -3.84 4.13
C ALA A 149 13.01 -4.78 2.93
N MET A 150 12.19 -4.36 1.96
CA MET A 150 11.95 -5.13 0.73
C MET A 150 13.25 -5.38 -0.04
N LYS A 151 14.00 -4.31 -0.34
CA LYS A 151 15.29 -4.41 -1.03
C LYS A 151 16.29 -5.26 -0.24
N ARG A 152 16.31 -5.11 1.09
CA ARG A 152 17.19 -5.90 1.96
C ARG A 152 16.86 -7.39 1.90
N SER A 153 15.59 -7.76 1.85
CA SER A 153 15.16 -9.16 1.74
C SER A 153 15.64 -9.82 0.44
N GLU A 154 15.67 -9.05 -0.65
CA GLU A 154 16.22 -9.48 -1.93
C GLU A 154 17.74 -9.64 -1.88
N GLU A 155 18.46 -8.65 -1.31
CA GLU A 155 19.93 -8.69 -1.18
C GLU A 155 20.46 -9.89 -0.38
N ILE A 156 19.70 -10.34 0.63
CA ILE A 156 20.11 -11.45 1.49
C ILE A 156 19.49 -12.80 1.10
N ASN A 157 18.59 -12.83 0.11
CA ASN A 157 17.74 -13.99 -0.22
C ASN A 157 17.11 -14.60 1.04
N GLY A 158 16.40 -13.77 1.80
CA GLY A 158 15.87 -14.14 3.12
C GLY A 158 14.68 -13.30 3.54
N THR A 159 14.28 -13.43 4.80
CA THR A 159 13.10 -12.76 5.36
C THR A 159 13.49 -11.54 6.17
N VAL A 160 12.94 -10.38 5.83
CA VAL A 160 13.11 -9.13 6.59
C VAL A 160 11.74 -8.63 7.04
N ALA A 161 11.59 -8.36 8.34
CA ALA A 161 10.40 -7.72 8.88
C ALA A 161 10.67 -6.24 9.14
N ASN A 162 9.86 -5.36 8.54
CA ASN A 162 9.80 -3.96 8.96
C ASN A 162 8.74 -3.80 10.04
N VAL A 163 9.06 -3.08 11.13
CA VAL A 163 8.13 -2.72 12.21
C VAL A 163 8.05 -1.19 12.26
N ASP A 164 7.00 -0.63 11.68
CA ASP A 164 6.77 0.80 11.61
C ASP A 164 5.98 1.30 12.81
N ILE A 165 6.65 1.90 13.80
CA ILE A 165 6.02 2.27 15.07
C ILE A 165 5.72 3.77 15.07
N GLY A 166 4.42 4.07 14.99
CA GLY A 166 3.88 5.43 14.98
C GLY A 166 3.31 5.87 16.33
N GLY A 167 2.33 6.78 16.25
CA GLY A 167 1.63 7.29 17.43
C GLY A 167 0.61 6.30 18.00
N GLY A 168 -0.26 5.73 17.16
CA GLY A 168 -1.32 4.82 17.61
C GLY A 168 -1.05 3.35 17.34
N THR A 169 -0.21 3.05 16.35
CA THR A 169 -0.06 1.69 15.82
C THR A 169 1.39 1.35 15.49
N ALA A 170 1.68 0.05 15.50
CA ALA A 170 2.88 -0.54 14.94
C ALA A 170 2.48 -1.42 13.76
N ASN A 171 2.84 -1.00 12.55
CA ASN A 171 2.52 -1.69 11.30
C ASN A 171 3.71 -2.53 10.86
N VAL A 172 3.51 -3.84 10.80
CA VAL A 172 4.54 -4.81 10.48
C VAL A 172 4.32 -5.35 9.09
N ALA A 173 5.37 -5.40 8.28
CA ALA A 173 5.36 -6.08 6.99
C ALA A 173 6.56 -7.01 6.85
N PHE A 174 6.29 -8.24 6.44
CA PHE A 174 7.29 -9.24 6.16
C PHE A 174 7.57 -9.29 4.66
N PHE A 175 8.84 -9.23 4.31
CA PHE A 175 9.33 -9.39 2.96
C PHE A 175 10.23 -10.61 2.87
N GLN A 176 10.04 -11.40 1.82
CA GLN A 176 10.88 -12.55 1.51
C GLN A 176 11.31 -12.46 0.04
N ASP A 177 12.61 -12.49 -0.21
CA ASP A 177 13.18 -12.46 -1.57
C ASP A 177 12.62 -11.32 -2.44
N GLY A 178 12.48 -10.12 -1.85
CA GLY A 178 11.96 -8.93 -2.52
C GLY A 178 10.43 -8.83 -2.60
N LYS A 179 9.69 -9.80 -2.06
CA LYS A 179 8.21 -9.84 -2.14
C LYS A 179 7.56 -9.65 -0.78
N ALA A 180 6.49 -8.86 -0.72
CA ALA A 180 5.66 -8.76 0.48
C ALA A 180 4.89 -10.07 0.69
N VAL A 181 5.01 -10.66 1.89
CA VAL A 181 4.39 -11.96 2.23
C VAL A 181 3.14 -11.77 3.07
N THR A 182 3.25 -10.99 4.13
CA THR A 182 2.14 -10.75 5.06
C THR A 182 2.39 -9.46 5.84
N SER A 183 1.33 -8.87 6.37
CA SER A 183 1.38 -7.67 7.20
C SER A 183 0.46 -7.82 8.42
N LEU A 184 0.79 -7.09 9.48
CA LEU A 184 0.08 -7.10 10.75
C LEU A 184 0.05 -5.70 11.32
N THR A 185 -0.96 -5.42 12.13
CA THR A 185 -1.03 -4.15 12.86
C THR A 185 -1.28 -4.41 14.33
N PHE A 186 -0.56 -3.68 15.17
CA PHE A 186 -0.70 -3.73 16.61
C PHE A 186 -1.05 -2.34 17.14
N HIS A 187 -1.88 -2.29 18.17
CA HIS A 187 -2.07 -1.13 19.04
C HIS A 187 -0.84 -0.94 19.92
N VAL A 188 0.28 -0.55 19.30
CA VAL A 188 1.55 -0.20 19.95
C VAL A 188 2.03 1.12 19.37
N GLY A 189 2.23 2.13 20.21
CA GLY A 189 2.61 3.46 19.76
C GLY A 189 2.65 4.47 20.90
N GLY A 190 3.27 5.62 20.65
CA GLY A 190 3.48 6.66 21.66
C GLY A 190 2.18 7.26 22.22
N ARG A 191 1.24 7.62 21.35
CA ARG A 191 -0.02 8.31 21.70
C ARG A 191 -1.09 7.45 22.34
N LEU A 192 -0.87 6.15 22.44
CA LEU A 192 -1.77 5.25 23.18
C LEU A 192 -1.87 5.64 24.66
N VAL A 193 -0.82 6.29 25.19
CA VAL A 193 -0.85 6.97 26.49
C VAL A 193 -0.29 8.37 26.32
N ARG A 194 -1.14 9.39 26.51
CA ARG A 194 -0.73 10.79 26.52
C ARG A 194 -0.58 11.26 27.96
N LEU A 195 0.47 12.01 28.24
CA LEU A 195 0.77 12.51 29.57
C LEU A 195 1.49 13.86 29.53
N THR A 196 1.42 14.60 30.62
CA THR A 196 2.17 15.85 30.80
C THR A 196 3.65 15.59 31.11
N GLU A 197 4.48 16.64 31.10
CA GLU A 197 5.89 16.54 31.50
C GLU A 197 6.09 16.05 32.94
N ASP A 198 5.08 16.24 33.80
CA ASP A 198 5.05 15.78 35.20
C ASP A 198 4.53 14.34 35.35
N GLY A 199 4.12 13.69 34.26
CA GLY A 199 3.63 12.32 34.24
C GLY A 199 2.12 12.16 34.46
N GLU A 200 1.35 13.25 34.49
CA GLU A 200 -0.11 13.18 34.62
C GLU A 200 -0.73 12.64 33.32
N VAL A 201 -1.44 11.51 33.41
CA VAL A 201 -2.08 10.85 32.28
C VAL A 201 -3.29 11.64 31.80
N GLN A 202 -3.21 12.15 30.58
CA GLN A 202 -4.28 12.93 29.94
C GLN A 202 -5.22 12.05 29.11
N TYR A 203 -4.72 10.94 28.58
CA TYR A 203 -5.48 10.03 27.73
C TYR A 203 -4.87 8.64 27.70
N ILE A 204 -5.74 7.63 27.58
CA ILE A 204 -5.38 6.24 27.35
C ILE A 204 -6.30 5.73 26.23
N ALA A 205 -5.71 5.14 25.20
CA ALA A 205 -6.48 4.56 24.11
C ALA A 205 -7.31 3.36 24.59
N PRO A 206 -8.62 3.30 24.28
CA PRO A 206 -9.48 2.17 24.66
C PRO A 206 -8.99 0.82 24.12
N SER A 207 -8.30 0.85 22.97
CA SER A 207 -7.76 -0.33 22.29
C SER A 207 -6.79 -1.15 23.15
N ILE A 208 -6.10 -0.53 24.12
CA ILE A 208 -5.15 -1.22 24.99
C ILE A 208 -5.73 -1.61 26.36
N PHE A 209 -7.02 -1.33 26.66
CA PHE A 209 -7.59 -1.62 27.98
C PHE A 209 -7.55 -3.10 28.35
N LYS A 210 -7.84 -3.99 27.39
CA LYS A 210 -7.75 -5.44 27.59
C LYS A 210 -6.31 -5.88 27.89
N TRP A 211 -5.34 -5.30 27.19
CA TRP A 211 -3.93 -5.57 27.41
C TRP A 211 -3.43 -5.03 28.76
N LEU A 212 -3.82 -3.81 29.15
CA LEU A 212 -3.50 -3.25 30.48
C LEU A 212 -4.02 -4.14 31.61
N SER A 213 -5.25 -4.63 31.46
CA SER A 213 -5.88 -5.54 32.43
C SER A 213 -5.11 -6.87 32.52
N TYR A 214 -4.74 -7.46 31.38
CA TYR A 214 -3.91 -8.66 31.32
C TYR A 214 -2.54 -8.47 31.98
N GLN A 215 -1.93 -7.30 31.80
CA GLN A 215 -0.64 -6.95 32.40
C GLN A 215 -0.73 -6.56 33.89
N SER A 216 -1.94 -6.58 34.46
CA SER A 216 -2.24 -6.12 35.83
C SER A 216 -1.80 -4.67 36.07
N ILE A 217 -1.91 -3.82 35.04
CA ILE A 217 -1.63 -2.39 35.10
C ILE A 217 -2.97 -1.65 35.22
N ASN A 218 -3.21 -1.04 36.37
CA ASN A 218 -4.36 -0.16 36.57
C ASN A 218 -3.92 1.27 36.28
N LEU A 219 -4.40 1.84 35.17
CA LEU A 219 -4.07 3.18 34.72
C LEU A 219 -5.35 3.91 34.35
N LYS A 220 -5.52 5.14 34.85
CA LYS A 220 -6.67 6.00 34.60
C LYS A 220 -6.21 7.40 34.23
N LYS A 221 -7.10 8.12 33.54
CA LYS A 221 -6.91 9.56 33.31
C LYS A 221 -6.83 10.29 34.65
N GLY A 222 -5.85 11.19 34.78
CA GLY A 222 -5.53 11.93 36.00
C GLY A 222 -4.53 11.26 36.93
N ASP A 223 -4.16 9.99 36.67
CA ASP A 223 -3.08 9.33 37.44
C ASP A 223 -1.73 9.98 37.11
N ILE A 224 -0.83 10.04 38.09
CA ILE A 224 0.54 10.52 37.90
C ILE A 224 1.49 9.31 37.82
N LEU A 225 2.07 9.09 36.64
CA LEU A 225 3.06 8.06 36.42
C LEU A 225 4.46 8.54 36.79
N SER A 226 5.14 7.75 37.63
CA SER A 226 6.60 7.87 37.75
C SER A 226 7.30 7.37 36.49
N TYR A 227 8.52 7.87 36.25
CA TYR A 227 9.40 7.41 35.16
C TYR A 227 9.53 5.89 35.12
N LYS A 228 9.72 5.25 36.27
CA LYS A 228 9.88 3.80 36.35
C LYS A 228 8.60 3.05 35.96
N GLN A 229 7.42 3.57 36.31
CA GLN A 229 6.14 2.97 35.91
C GLN A 229 5.91 3.11 34.41
N ALA A 230 6.17 4.30 33.85
CA ALA A 230 6.07 4.54 32.42
C ALA A 230 7.06 3.66 31.63
N GLN A 231 8.29 3.52 32.13
CA GLN A 231 9.32 2.67 31.51
C GLN A 231 8.88 1.19 31.49
N ASN A 232 8.37 0.69 32.62
CA ASN A 232 7.87 -0.68 32.73
C ASN A 232 6.66 -0.94 31.79
N LEU A 233 5.78 0.05 31.63
CA LEU A 233 4.67 -0.01 30.67
C LEU A 233 5.21 -0.17 29.23
N CYS A 234 6.12 0.71 28.81
CA CYS A 234 6.74 0.66 27.48
C CYS A 234 7.51 -0.65 27.23
N GLN A 235 8.22 -1.13 28.25
CA GLN A 235 8.99 -2.38 28.17
C GLN A 235 8.07 -3.57 27.95
N LYS A 236 7.02 -3.73 28.75
CA LYS A 236 6.03 -4.81 28.59
C LYS A 236 5.36 -4.77 27.21
N MET A 237 5.01 -3.58 26.73
CA MET A 237 4.39 -3.40 25.41
C MET A 237 5.34 -3.86 24.29
N SER A 238 6.61 -3.47 24.37
CA SER A 238 7.64 -3.87 23.41
C SER A 238 7.90 -5.39 23.46
N GLU A 239 8.03 -5.95 24.65
CA GLU A 239 8.26 -7.39 24.85
C GLU A 239 7.12 -8.23 24.26
N ASP A 240 5.86 -7.83 24.45
CA ASP A 240 4.71 -8.55 23.91
C ASP A 240 4.63 -8.47 22.38
N LEU A 241 4.90 -7.29 21.79
CA LEU A 241 4.99 -7.11 20.33
C LEU A 241 6.04 -8.04 19.74
N PHE A 242 7.29 -7.95 20.20
CA PHE A 242 8.38 -8.73 19.62
C PHE A 242 8.27 -10.22 19.93
N SER A 243 7.75 -10.61 21.11
CA SER A 243 7.50 -12.02 21.43
C SER A 243 6.50 -12.65 20.45
N TYR A 244 5.48 -11.89 20.02
CA TYR A 244 4.52 -12.35 19.02
C TYR A 244 5.19 -12.52 17.65
N LEU A 245 5.94 -11.52 17.19
CA LEU A 245 6.64 -11.56 15.90
C LEU A 245 7.69 -12.68 15.81
N LEU A 246 8.29 -13.06 16.94
CA LEU A 246 9.25 -14.16 17.02
C LEU A 246 8.63 -15.55 17.23
N ARG A 247 7.30 -15.66 17.24
CA ARG A 247 6.58 -16.92 17.49
C ARG A 247 6.84 -17.52 18.88
N ASN A 248 7.27 -16.71 19.85
CA ASN A 248 7.49 -17.12 21.25
C ASN A 248 6.19 -17.08 22.10
N ASN A 249 5.04 -16.93 21.44
CA ASN A 249 3.67 -17.02 21.94
C ASN A 249 3.44 -16.43 23.34
N LYS A 250 3.14 -15.12 23.39
CA LYS A 250 2.53 -14.48 24.57
C LYS A 250 1.13 -13.99 24.21
N GLN A 251 0.16 -14.34 25.04
CA GLN A 251 -1.22 -13.87 24.94
C GLN A 251 -1.30 -12.33 24.93
N GLY A 252 -0.33 -11.64 25.55
CA GLY A 252 -0.20 -10.19 25.51
C GLY A 252 -0.11 -9.61 24.09
N GLY A 253 0.72 -10.17 23.21
CA GLY A 253 0.83 -9.70 21.82
C GLY A 253 -0.46 -9.87 21.02
N LYS A 254 -1.22 -10.94 21.27
CA LYS A 254 -2.55 -11.15 20.66
C LYS A 254 -3.57 -10.09 21.09
N LEU A 255 -3.49 -9.60 22.33
CA LEU A 255 -4.37 -8.55 22.84
C LEU A 255 -4.05 -7.18 22.25
N LEU A 256 -2.85 -7.00 21.70
CA LEU A 256 -2.44 -5.80 21.00
C LEU A 256 -2.73 -5.87 19.50
N LEU A 257 -2.98 -7.06 18.93
CA LEU A 257 -3.22 -7.24 17.50
C LEU A 257 -4.58 -6.65 17.09
N THR A 258 -4.58 -5.94 15.97
CA THR A 258 -5.78 -5.43 15.31
C THR A 258 -6.33 -6.49 14.34
N GLY A 259 -7.57 -6.93 14.56
CA GLY A 259 -8.22 -7.93 13.72
C GLY A 259 -7.77 -9.37 13.99
N ALA A 260 -8.28 -10.31 13.19
CA ALA A 260 -7.87 -11.71 13.25
C ALA A 260 -6.77 -11.97 12.21
N HIS A 261 -5.72 -12.69 12.62
CA HIS A 261 -4.70 -13.20 11.71
C HIS A 261 -4.57 -14.70 11.92
N ASN A 262 -4.83 -15.46 10.85
CA ASN A 262 -4.92 -16.92 10.88
C ASN A 262 -3.73 -17.60 10.18
N GLU A 263 -2.82 -16.83 9.57
CA GLU A 263 -1.68 -17.37 8.84
C GLU A 263 -0.47 -17.56 9.75
N VAL A 264 0.39 -18.52 9.41
CA VAL A 264 1.64 -18.73 10.13
C VAL A 264 2.63 -17.64 9.72
N LEU A 265 3.09 -16.85 10.69
CA LEU A 265 4.08 -15.81 10.42
C LEU A 265 5.43 -16.41 9.98
N PRO A 266 6.07 -15.83 8.95
CA PRO A 266 7.44 -16.20 8.62
C PRO A 266 8.38 -15.73 9.75
N LYS A 267 9.45 -16.49 9.98
CA LYS A 267 10.47 -16.10 10.96
C LYS A 267 11.43 -15.12 10.28
N PRO A 268 11.61 -13.90 10.80
CA PRO A 268 12.51 -12.94 10.18
C PRO A 268 13.98 -13.27 10.47
N ASP A 269 14.83 -13.16 9.46
CA ASP A 269 16.29 -13.24 9.56
C ASP A 269 16.87 -11.91 10.08
N GLU A 270 16.30 -10.80 9.60
CA GLU A 270 16.61 -9.44 10.06
C GLU A 270 15.30 -8.66 10.33
N MET A 271 15.37 -7.68 11.24
CA MET A 271 14.30 -6.73 11.50
C MET A 271 14.77 -5.29 11.25
N MET A 272 13.87 -4.44 10.76
CA MET A 272 14.06 -3.00 10.71
C MET A 272 12.96 -2.32 11.52
N ILE A 273 13.32 -1.28 12.28
CA ILE A 273 12.35 -0.46 13.01
C ILE A 273 12.26 0.90 12.32
N SER A 274 11.07 1.27 11.87
CA SER A 274 10.79 2.56 11.22
C SER A 274 9.77 3.39 12.01
N GLY A 275 9.37 4.53 11.45
CA GLY A 275 8.33 5.38 12.03
C GLY A 275 8.86 6.38 13.05
N GLY A 276 7.92 7.06 13.72
CA GLY A 276 8.18 8.07 14.75
C GLY A 276 9.12 7.55 15.84
N VAL A 277 8.76 6.39 16.38
CA VAL A 277 9.50 5.74 17.46
C VAL A 277 10.83 5.18 16.94
N GLY A 278 10.86 4.58 15.74
CA GLY A 278 12.11 4.11 15.13
C GLY A 278 13.14 5.23 14.92
N ALA A 279 12.70 6.45 14.57
CA ALA A 279 13.59 7.59 14.44
C ALA A 279 14.22 8.02 15.77
N MET A 280 13.45 7.92 16.86
CA MET A 280 13.88 8.30 18.21
C MET A 280 14.77 7.24 18.89
N MET A 281 14.92 6.03 18.32
CA MET A 281 15.73 4.97 18.94
C MET A 281 17.21 5.35 19.11
N ASN A 282 17.71 6.29 18.31
CA ASN A 282 19.09 6.78 18.40
C ASN A 282 19.22 8.07 19.22
N ASP A 283 18.13 8.58 19.80
CA ASP A 283 18.19 9.76 20.64
C ASP A 283 18.97 9.47 21.93
N ALA A 284 19.52 10.53 22.53
CA ALA A 284 20.20 10.44 23.82
C ALA A 284 19.29 9.78 24.88
N GLN A 285 19.91 9.12 25.86
CA GLN A 285 19.19 8.34 26.85
C GLN A 285 18.10 9.17 27.57
N ILE A 286 16.87 8.68 27.50
CA ILE A 286 15.69 9.27 28.14
C ILE A 286 15.77 8.93 29.63
N HIS A 287 16.06 9.91 30.49
CA HIS A 287 16.31 9.67 31.92
C HIS A 287 15.23 10.24 32.85
N THR A 288 14.45 11.19 32.37
CA THR A 288 13.42 11.88 33.18
C THR A 288 12.03 11.74 32.57
N MET A 289 10.99 12.01 33.36
CA MET A 289 9.61 12.08 32.83
C MET A 289 9.45 13.19 31.79
N LYS A 290 10.15 14.31 31.97
CA LYS A 290 10.13 15.41 31.01
C LYS A 290 10.70 15.00 29.65
N ASP A 291 11.81 14.25 29.64
CA ASP A 291 12.38 13.72 28.40
C ASP A 291 11.42 12.72 27.75
N ALA A 292 10.82 11.84 28.57
CA ALA A 292 9.88 10.82 28.13
C ALA A 292 8.62 11.44 27.50
N ALA A 293 8.12 12.54 28.05
CA ALA A 293 6.87 13.19 27.68
C ALA A 293 7.06 14.45 26.81
N ARG A 294 8.23 14.67 26.20
CA ARG A 294 8.52 15.88 25.41
C ARG A 294 7.57 16.13 24.23
N TYR A 295 6.82 15.09 23.80
CA TYR A 295 5.77 15.18 22.78
C TYR A 295 4.35 15.01 23.35
N GLY A 296 4.21 15.07 24.68
CA GLY A 296 2.96 14.85 25.39
C GLY A 296 2.50 13.39 25.42
N ASP A 297 3.39 12.44 25.15
CA ASP A 297 3.08 11.01 25.04
C ASP A 297 4.27 10.11 25.42
N ILE A 298 4.06 8.79 25.54
CA ILE A 298 5.11 7.82 25.93
C ILE A 298 6.08 7.46 24.79
N GLY A 299 5.96 8.05 23.60
CA GLY A 299 6.71 7.68 22.40
C GLY A 299 8.24 7.70 22.54
N PRO A 300 8.85 8.77 23.08
CA PRO A 300 10.29 8.81 23.35
C PRO A 300 10.76 7.67 24.28
N LEU A 301 9.99 7.39 25.34
CA LEU A 301 10.31 6.32 26.27
C LEU A 301 10.15 4.94 25.63
N LEU A 302 9.10 4.75 24.82
CA LEU A 302 8.90 3.55 24.03
C LEU A 302 10.09 3.29 23.09
N ALA A 303 10.62 4.32 22.43
CA ALA A 303 11.80 4.21 21.58
C ALA A 303 13.03 3.75 22.36
N SER A 304 13.23 4.30 23.57
CA SER A 304 14.40 4.02 24.40
C SER A 304 14.46 2.58 24.91
N VAL A 305 13.31 1.92 25.11
CA VAL A 305 13.27 0.56 25.67
C VAL A 305 13.41 -0.52 24.60
N ILE A 306 13.05 -0.27 23.34
CA ILE A 306 13.10 -1.26 22.25
C ILE A 306 14.46 -1.98 22.14
N PRO A 307 15.62 -1.28 22.17
CA PRO A 307 16.92 -1.94 22.11
C PRO A 307 17.20 -2.90 23.27
N THR A 308 16.53 -2.72 24.41
CA THR A 308 16.73 -3.50 25.65
C THR A 308 15.63 -4.54 25.88
N ALA A 309 14.44 -4.33 25.32
CA ALA A 309 13.31 -5.26 25.38
C ALA A 309 13.56 -6.56 24.59
N PHE A 310 14.59 -6.57 23.74
CA PHE A 310 14.95 -7.68 22.90
C PHE A 310 16.32 -8.25 23.25
N PRO A 311 16.46 -9.53 23.63
CA PRO A 311 17.76 -10.16 23.69
C PRO A 311 18.32 -10.25 22.26
N LEU A 312 19.42 -9.54 22.00
CA LEU A 312 20.18 -9.48 20.74
C LEU A 312 20.54 -10.85 20.12
N SER A 313 20.27 -11.96 20.82
CA SER A 313 20.54 -13.32 20.41
C SER A 313 19.52 -13.93 19.43
N SER A 314 18.34 -13.32 19.22
CA SER A 314 17.24 -14.00 18.49
C SER A 314 17.08 -13.58 17.02
N VAL A 315 17.23 -12.29 16.71
CA VAL A 315 17.13 -11.69 15.36
C VAL A 315 17.97 -10.41 15.31
N ARG A 316 18.62 -10.14 14.17
CA ARG A 316 19.47 -8.96 14.00
C ARG A 316 18.62 -7.73 13.63
N ILE A 317 18.71 -6.66 14.43
CA ILE A 317 18.10 -5.37 14.09
C ILE A 317 19.04 -4.59 13.17
N LYS A 318 18.56 -4.22 12.00
CA LYS A 318 19.23 -3.34 11.03
C LYS A 318 18.67 -1.94 11.11
N LYS A 319 19.55 -0.96 10.89
CA LYS A 319 19.14 0.44 10.73
C LYS A 319 18.31 0.57 9.44
N ALA A 320 17.11 1.10 9.55
CA ALA A 320 16.28 1.47 8.42
C ALA A 320 16.93 2.63 7.63
N VAL A 321 16.76 2.63 6.30
CA VAL A 321 17.21 3.73 5.44
C VAL A 321 16.41 4.99 5.75
N GLU A 322 15.10 4.83 5.91
CA GLU A 322 14.17 5.89 6.29
C GLU A 322 13.32 5.42 7.47
N THR A 323 13.09 6.32 8.43
CA THR A 323 12.29 6.04 9.63
C THR A 323 10.99 6.85 9.59
N ASN A 324 11.03 8.11 10.03
CA ASN A 324 9.86 9.00 10.13
C ASN A 324 9.08 9.14 8.81
N ARG A 325 9.76 8.96 7.67
CA ARG A 325 9.19 9.14 6.34
C ARG A 325 9.05 7.84 5.55
N ALA A 326 9.30 6.68 6.16
CA ALA A 326 9.24 5.40 5.46
C ALA A 326 7.92 5.23 4.71
N THR A 327 6.79 5.44 5.38
CA THR A 327 5.45 5.31 4.81
C THR A 327 5.21 6.27 3.66
N VAL A 328 5.49 7.57 3.84
CA VAL A 328 5.26 8.60 2.81
C VAL A 328 6.21 8.43 1.62
N ILE A 329 7.42 7.90 1.84
CA ILE A 329 8.38 7.55 0.80
C ILE A 329 7.91 6.34 0.00
N GLY A 330 7.45 5.28 0.69
CA GLY A 330 6.78 4.16 0.03
C GLY A 330 5.59 4.61 -0.81
N ALA A 331 4.74 5.48 -0.27
CA ALA A 331 3.58 6.06 -0.94
C ALA A 331 3.96 6.86 -2.20
N GLY A 332 4.99 7.69 -2.13
CA GLY A 332 5.40 8.53 -3.25
C GLY A 332 6.25 7.82 -4.31
N MET A 333 6.95 6.74 -3.96
CA MET A 333 7.91 6.10 -4.87
C MET A 333 7.50 4.70 -5.32
N GLN A 334 6.68 3.98 -4.55
CA GLN A 334 6.46 2.54 -4.70
C GLN A 334 4.98 2.14 -4.81
N SER A 335 4.08 3.13 -4.90
CA SER A 335 2.64 2.92 -5.07
C SER A 335 2.23 2.75 -6.54
N MET A 336 3.09 3.18 -7.48
CA MET A 336 2.82 3.15 -8.91
C MET A 336 3.69 2.11 -9.61
N GLU A 337 3.02 1.31 -10.44
CA GLU A 337 3.60 0.35 -11.38
C GLU A 337 3.22 0.74 -12.82
N VAL A 338 3.78 0.01 -13.78
CA VAL A 338 3.56 0.19 -15.21
C VAL A 338 3.03 -1.13 -15.75
N SER A 339 1.95 -1.09 -16.54
CA SER A 339 1.45 -2.28 -17.23
C SER A 339 2.49 -2.85 -18.20
N GLY A 340 2.24 -4.05 -18.72
CA GLY A 340 2.89 -4.52 -19.93
C GLY A 340 2.64 -3.57 -21.12
N ALA A 341 3.35 -3.79 -22.22
CA ALA A 341 3.25 -2.95 -23.40
C ALA A 341 2.16 -3.39 -24.39
N THR A 342 1.61 -4.58 -24.20
CA THR A 342 0.65 -5.26 -25.06
C THR A 342 -0.74 -5.14 -24.48
N VAL A 343 -1.16 -3.90 -24.25
CA VAL A 343 -2.47 -3.61 -23.70
C VAL A 343 -3.50 -3.30 -24.79
N HIS A 344 -4.78 -3.47 -24.47
CA HIS A 344 -5.88 -2.93 -25.25
C HIS A 344 -6.56 -1.84 -24.43
N VAL A 345 -6.34 -0.58 -24.77
CA VAL A 345 -6.81 0.54 -23.97
C VAL A 345 -7.57 1.52 -24.85
N GLN A 346 -8.80 1.83 -24.46
CA GLN A 346 -9.57 2.95 -25.00
C GLN A 346 -9.35 4.17 -24.11
N LYS A 347 -8.61 5.17 -24.62
CA LYS A 347 -8.15 6.33 -23.83
C LYS A 347 -9.29 7.15 -23.23
N GLU A 348 -10.45 7.12 -23.86
CA GLU A 348 -11.66 7.84 -23.44
C GLU A 348 -12.20 7.33 -22.10
N LEU A 349 -11.84 6.10 -21.71
CA LEU A 349 -12.24 5.51 -20.43
C LEU A 349 -11.27 5.85 -19.30
N LEU A 350 -10.06 6.32 -19.60
CA LEU A 350 -9.02 6.56 -18.60
C LEU A 350 -9.04 8.03 -18.13
N PRO A 351 -8.70 8.29 -16.85
CA PRO A 351 -8.39 7.31 -15.80
C PRO A 351 -9.64 6.59 -15.26
N ILE A 352 -9.46 5.37 -14.76
CA ILE A 352 -10.47 4.62 -14.00
C ILE A 352 -9.91 4.37 -12.60
N ARG A 353 -10.71 4.65 -11.57
CA ARG A 353 -10.26 4.63 -10.17
C ARG A 353 -11.07 3.66 -9.33
N ASN A 354 -10.42 3.11 -8.31
CA ASN A 354 -11.01 2.30 -7.25
C ASN A 354 -11.88 1.17 -7.79
N ILE A 355 -11.40 0.43 -8.79
CA ILE A 355 -12.14 -0.71 -9.32
C ILE A 355 -11.79 -1.94 -8.47
N PRO A 356 -12.75 -2.63 -7.84
CA PRO A 356 -12.47 -3.87 -7.12
C PRO A 356 -12.02 -4.98 -8.09
N LEU A 357 -11.08 -5.82 -7.64
CA LEU A 357 -10.57 -6.94 -8.44
C LEU A 357 -11.35 -8.22 -8.18
N LEU A 358 -11.86 -8.82 -9.26
CA LEU A 358 -12.54 -10.11 -9.24
C LEU A 358 -11.63 -11.17 -9.86
N LYS A 359 -11.00 -11.98 -9.02
CA LYS A 359 -10.10 -13.05 -9.46
C LYS A 359 -10.85 -14.27 -9.97
N VAL A 360 -10.49 -14.71 -11.17
CA VAL A 360 -11.05 -15.89 -11.81
C VAL A 360 -9.92 -16.75 -12.37
N LYS A 361 -9.79 -17.97 -11.85
CA LYS A 361 -8.89 -18.97 -12.43
C LYS A 361 -9.41 -19.41 -13.79
N THR A 362 -8.58 -19.35 -14.81
CA THR A 362 -8.95 -19.69 -16.19
C THR A 362 -8.81 -21.19 -16.46
N SER A 363 -7.77 -21.83 -15.94
CA SER A 363 -7.57 -23.28 -16.02
C SER A 363 -7.65 -23.95 -14.65
N LYS A 364 -7.68 -25.28 -14.60
CA LYS A 364 -7.47 -26.06 -13.37
C LYS A 364 -6.31 -27.01 -13.62
N LYS A 365 -5.21 -26.84 -12.88
CA LYS A 365 -3.95 -27.58 -13.11
C LYS A 365 -3.43 -27.46 -14.56
N GLY A 366 -3.63 -26.31 -15.20
CA GLY A 366 -3.21 -26.05 -16.59
C GLY A 366 -4.17 -26.57 -17.67
N GLU A 367 -5.22 -27.29 -17.31
CA GLU A 367 -6.20 -27.81 -18.28
C GLU A 367 -7.32 -26.80 -18.55
N TRP A 368 -7.56 -26.53 -19.84
CA TRP A 368 -8.60 -25.63 -20.33
C TRP A 368 -9.93 -26.35 -20.54
N SER A 369 -11.02 -25.72 -20.10
CA SER A 369 -12.39 -26.11 -20.43
C SER A 369 -13.27 -24.87 -20.43
N SER A 370 -13.84 -24.54 -21.59
CA SER A 370 -14.72 -23.38 -21.76
C SER A 370 -15.94 -23.45 -20.80
N LEU A 371 -16.54 -24.63 -20.64
CA LEU A 371 -17.70 -24.82 -19.75
C LEU A 371 -17.34 -24.54 -18.27
N GLU A 372 -16.21 -25.07 -17.79
CA GLU A 372 -15.78 -24.85 -16.41
C GLU A 372 -15.31 -23.42 -16.16
N PHE A 373 -14.72 -22.76 -17.15
CA PHE A 373 -14.40 -21.35 -17.06
C PHE A 373 -15.67 -20.49 -16.95
N SER A 374 -16.65 -20.69 -17.84
CA SER A 374 -17.94 -19.98 -17.78
C SER A 374 -18.67 -20.19 -16.45
N ARG A 375 -18.64 -21.42 -15.90
CA ARG A 375 -19.22 -21.72 -14.58
C ARG A 375 -18.53 -20.91 -13.47
N ARG A 376 -17.20 -20.94 -13.39
CA ARG A 376 -16.43 -20.19 -12.39
C ARG A 376 -16.61 -18.68 -12.52
N LEU A 377 -16.64 -18.18 -13.76
CA LEU A 377 -16.88 -16.77 -14.04
C LEU A 377 -18.25 -16.34 -13.55
N ARG A 378 -19.31 -17.10 -13.85
CA ARG A 378 -20.67 -16.84 -13.37
C ARG A 378 -20.76 -16.82 -11.85
N GLU A 379 -20.16 -17.80 -11.19
CA GLU A 379 -20.13 -17.87 -9.71
C GLU A 379 -19.45 -16.65 -9.11
N LYS A 380 -18.29 -16.25 -9.65
CA LYS A 380 -17.55 -15.07 -9.18
C LYS A 380 -18.31 -13.78 -9.46
N ILE A 381 -18.92 -13.62 -10.63
CA ILE A 381 -19.76 -12.45 -10.94
C ILE A 381 -20.97 -12.38 -10.02
N GLY A 382 -21.62 -13.51 -9.73
CA GLY A 382 -22.73 -13.58 -8.79
C GLY A 382 -22.35 -13.06 -7.40
N LEU A 383 -21.21 -13.52 -6.86
CA LEU A 383 -20.68 -13.04 -5.58
C LEU A 383 -20.32 -11.55 -5.63
N ALA A 384 -19.70 -11.09 -6.72
CA ALA A 384 -19.33 -9.69 -6.88
C ALA A 384 -20.53 -8.73 -6.78
N LYS A 385 -21.71 -9.14 -7.27
CA LYS A 385 -22.95 -8.34 -7.16
C LYS A 385 -23.46 -8.18 -5.73
N GLU A 386 -23.14 -9.13 -4.85
CA GLU A 386 -23.52 -9.06 -3.44
C GLU A 386 -22.55 -8.20 -2.62
N VAL A 387 -21.30 -8.11 -3.07
CA VAL A 387 -20.19 -7.51 -2.31
C VAL A 387 -19.80 -6.11 -2.79
N PHE A 388 -19.86 -5.85 -4.10
CA PHE A 388 -19.39 -4.59 -4.71
C PHE A 388 -20.55 -3.67 -5.09
N ASP A 389 -20.29 -2.35 -5.13
CA ASP A 389 -21.26 -1.38 -5.62
C ASP A 389 -21.43 -1.49 -7.14
N THR A 390 -22.54 -2.08 -7.56
CA THR A 390 -22.88 -2.24 -8.98
C THR A 390 -23.31 -0.93 -9.66
N LYS A 391 -23.30 0.21 -8.98
CA LYS A 391 -23.55 1.52 -9.60
C LYS A 391 -22.31 2.11 -10.26
N GLN A 392 -21.12 1.64 -9.91
CA GLN A 392 -19.87 2.04 -10.56
C GLN A 392 -19.76 1.38 -11.94
N ASN A 393 -19.21 2.11 -12.91
CA ASN A 393 -18.96 1.58 -14.25
C ASN A 393 -17.50 1.84 -14.64
N PRO A 394 -16.63 0.81 -14.73
CA PRO A 394 -16.94 -0.62 -14.56
C PRO A 394 -17.20 -1.00 -13.08
N PRO A 395 -17.99 -2.05 -12.81
CA PRO A 395 -18.33 -2.47 -11.45
C PRO A 395 -17.17 -3.21 -10.75
N PHE A 396 -16.32 -3.87 -11.53
CA PHE A 396 -15.12 -4.58 -11.09
C PHE A 396 -14.17 -4.81 -12.30
N ALA A 397 -12.95 -5.24 -12.03
CA ALA A 397 -11.98 -5.68 -13.02
C ALA A 397 -11.75 -7.20 -12.89
N LEU A 398 -11.92 -7.93 -13.98
CA LEU A 398 -11.68 -9.38 -14.03
C LEU A 398 -10.19 -9.67 -14.08
N THR A 399 -9.65 -10.30 -13.04
CA THR A 399 -8.26 -10.77 -13.04
C THR A 399 -8.22 -12.24 -13.42
N LEU A 400 -7.61 -12.54 -14.56
CA LEU A 400 -7.45 -13.89 -15.09
C LEU A 400 -6.15 -14.50 -14.56
N LEU A 401 -6.30 -15.59 -13.81
CA LEU A 401 -5.19 -16.34 -13.22
C LEU A 401 -5.01 -17.70 -13.88
N ASP A 402 -3.82 -18.28 -13.73
CA ASP A 402 -3.50 -19.64 -14.18
C ASP A 402 -3.84 -19.87 -15.67
N MET A 403 -3.47 -18.92 -16.55
CA MET A 403 -3.77 -19.06 -17.98
C MET A 403 -3.19 -20.36 -18.54
N PRO A 404 -3.98 -21.14 -19.29
CA PRO A 404 -3.45 -22.27 -20.02
C PRO A 404 -2.52 -21.77 -21.14
N TYR A 405 -1.78 -22.67 -21.77
CA TYR A 405 -1.11 -22.36 -23.03
C TYR A 405 -2.13 -21.79 -24.04
N CYS A 406 -2.07 -20.48 -24.25
CA CYS A 406 -3.18 -19.74 -24.85
C CYS A 406 -3.06 -19.76 -26.37
N SER A 407 -3.63 -20.80 -27.00
CA SER A 407 -3.82 -20.79 -28.45
C SER A 407 -4.86 -19.72 -28.84
N TYR A 408 -4.85 -19.30 -30.11
CA TYR A 408 -5.86 -18.35 -30.61
C TYR A 408 -7.29 -18.86 -30.40
N VAL A 409 -7.54 -20.17 -30.52
CA VAL A 409 -8.86 -20.77 -30.28
C VAL A 409 -9.28 -20.58 -28.82
N ILE A 410 -8.39 -20.92 -27.88
CA ILE A 410 -8.66 -20.77 -26.44
C ILE A 410 -8.91 -19.30 -26.09
N LEU A 411 -8.12 -18.38 -26.64
CA LEU A 411 -8.32 -16.94 -26.45
C LEU A 411 -9.71 -16.48 -26.93
N GLN A 412 -10.18 -16.97 -28.09
CA GLN A 412 -11.51 -16.67 -28.60
C GLN A 412 -12.61 -17.24 -27.69
N GLU A 413 -12.42 -18.43 -27.13
CA GLU A 413 -13.37 -19.04 -26.18
C GLU A 413 -13.43 -18.30 -24.85
N ILE A 414 -12.28 -17.85 -24.31
CA ILE A 414 -12.22 -16.98 -23.13
C ILE A 414 -12.98 -15.68 -23.38
N ALA A 415 -12.70 -15.01 -24.49
CA ALA A 415 -13.39 -13.77 -24.87
C ALA A 415 -14.90 -13.97 -25.02
N GLN A 416 -15.33 -15.11 -25.58
CA GLN A 416 -16.75 -15.46 -25.70
C GLN A 416 -17.41 -15.62 -24.33
N ALA A 417 -16.80 -16.39 -23.43
CA ALA A 417 -17.32 -16.63 -22.09
C ALA A 417 -17.44 -15.32 -21.28
N ILE A 418 -16.41 -14.46 -21.33
CA ILE A 418 -16.44 -13.15 -20.68
C ILE A 418 -17.57 -12.29 -21.25
N HIS A 419 -17.68 -12.20 -22.57
CA HIS A 419 -18.74 -11.44 -23.21
C HIS A 419 -20.14 -11.93 -22.81
N GLU A 420 -20.38 -13.24 -22.86
CA GLU A 420 -21.71 -13.81 -22.57
C GLU A 420 -22.13 -13.60 -21.12
N GLU A 421 -21.23 -13.85 -20.15
CA GLU A 421 -21.57 -13.72 -18.73
C GLU A 421 -21.65 -12.22 -18.33
N MET A 422 -20.76 -11.36 -18.84
CA MET A 422 -20.89 -9.90 -18.60
C MET A 422 -22.15 -9.33 -19.24
N LYS A 423 -22.53 -9.76 -20.46
CA LYS A 423 -23.74 -9.26 -21.13
C LYS A 423 -25.03 -9.64 -20.39
N LYS A 424 -25.08 -10.81 -19.74
CA LYS A 424 -26.27 -11.25 -18.98
C LYS A 424 -26.55 -10.34 -17.80
N GLU A 425 -25.50 -9.94 -17.10
CA GLU A 425 -25.61 -9.21 -15.83
C GLU A 425 -25.42 -7.69 -15.99
N PHE A 426 -24.61 -7.25 -16.97
CA PHE A 426 -24.12 -5.88 -17.15
C PHE A 426 -24.13 -5.46 -18.64
N GLN A 427 -25.33 -5.34 -19.23
CA GLN A 427 -25.52 -5.18 -20.70
C GLN A 427 -24.78 -4.01 -21.37
N LYS A 428 -24.47 -2.92 -20.65
CA LYS A 428 -23.88 -1.69 -21.19
C LYS A 428 -22.65 -1.19 -20.44
N GLU A 429 -22.15 -1.97 -19.49
CA GLU A 429 -21.02 -1.54 -18.68
C GLU A 429 -19.71 -1.84 -19.37
N ASN A 430 -18.70 -1.03 -19.04
CA ASN A 430 -17.36 -1.19 -19.55
C ASN A 430 -16.73 -2.44 -18.93
N ILE A 431 -15.85 -3.09 -19.67
CA ILE A 431 -15.19 -4.32 -19.24
C ILE A 431 -13.72 -4.02 -19.01
N VAL A 432 -13.24 -4.31 -17.80
CA VAL A 432 -11.82 -4.26 -17.46
C VAL A 432 -11.32 -5.67 -17.19
N VAL A 433 -10.25 -6.07 -17.86
CA VAL A 433 -9.59 -7.38 -17.69
C VAL A 433 -8.10 -7.18 -17.42
N ILE A 434 -7.58 -7.90 -16.42
CA ILE A 434 -6.18 -7.93 -16.05
C ILE A 434 -5.68 -9.35 -16.26
N CYS A 435 -4.58 -9.49 -17.01
CA CYS A 435 -3.94 -10.78 -17.26
C CYS A 435 -2.56 -10.80 -16.60
N GLU A 436 -2.17 -11.92 -16.02
CA GLU A 436 -0.77 -12.08 -15.58
C GLU A 436 0.17 -12.26 -16.78
N ASP A 437 -0.32 -12.94 -17.82
CA ASP A 437 0.40 -13.21 -19.05
C ASP A 437 0.19 -12.13 -20.12
N ASP A 438 1.17 -12.05 -21.04
CA ASP A 438 1.21 -11.13 -22.19
C ASP A 438 0.18 -11.53 -23.28
N VAL A 439 -1.10 -11.30 -22.98
CA VAL A 439 -2.24 -11.64 -23.86
C VAL A 439 -3.27 -10.51 -23.96
N ALA A 440 -3.08 -9.39 -23.25
CA ALA A 440 -4.15 -8.44 -23.02
C ALA A 440 -4.61 -7.75 -24.31
N LYS A 441 -3.70 -7.39 -25.21
CA LYS A 441 -4.03 -6.79 -26.51
C LYS A 441 -4.89 -7.70 -27.36
N ALA A 442 -4.51 -8.97 -27.45
CA ALA A 442 -5.22 -9.96 -28.24
C ALA A 442 -6.61 -10.26 -27.66
N LEU A 443 -6.70 -10.39 -26.33
CA LEU A 443 -7.96 -10.59 -25.62
C LEU A 443 -8.90 -9.40 -25.78
N GLY A 444 -8.40 -8.18 -25.59
CA GLY A 444 -9.18 -6.96 -25.74
C GLY A 444 -9.72 -6.77 -27.16
N GLN A 445 -8.92 -7.07 -28.18
CA GLN A 445 -9.39 -7.09 -29.57
C GLN A 445 -10.46 -8.17 -29.82
N ALA A 446 -10.32 -9.35 -29.21
CA ALA A 446 -11.31 -10.42 -29.32
C ALA A 446 -12.63 -10.05 -28.64
N LEU A 447 -12.58 -9.39 -27.49
CA LEU A 447 -13.75 -8.84 -26.80
C LEU A 447 -14.41 -7.72 -27.60
N LYS A 448 -13.62 -6.80 -28.18
CA LYS A 448 -14.16 -5.65 -28.93
C LYS A 448 -14.97 -6.07 -30.14
N LYS A 449 -14.59 -7.16 -30.79
CA LYS A 449 -15.34 -7.75 -31.92
C LYS A 449 -16.70 -8.34 -31.52
N ARG A 450 -16.91 -8.64 -30.23
CA ARG A 450 -18.12 -9.30 -29.70
C ARG A 450 -19.07 -8.34 -29.00
N CYS A 451 -18.51 -7.35 -28.30
CA CYS A 451 -19.31 -6.40 -27.54
C CYS A 451 -20.06 -5.43 -28.46
N ALA A 452 -21.26 -5.01 -28.03
CA ALA A 452 -22.06 -4.03 -28.76
C ALA A 452 -21.40 -2.63 -28.77
N GLU A 453 -21.83 -1.77 -29.70
CA GLU A 453 -21.43 -0.36 -29.68
C GLU A 453 -21.78 0.29 -28.33
N GLY A 454 -20.85 1.09 -27.81
CA GLY A 454 -20.99 1.76 -26.50
C GLY A 454 -20.34 1.04 -25.31
N VAL A 455 -19.97 -0.24 -25.45
CA VAL A 455 -19.16 -0.94 -24.42
C VAL A 455 -17.67 -0.67 -24.68
N ASN A 456 -17.01 -0.05 -23.70
CA ASN A 456 -15.56 0.13 -23.75
C ASN A 456 -14.84 -1.01 -23.05
N ILE A 457 -13.67 -1.36 -23.58
CA ILE A 457 -12.86 -2.46 -23.08
C ILE A 457 -11.47 -1.93 -22.74
N VAL A 458 -11.01 -2.27 -21.55
CA VAL A 458 -9.62 -2.12 -21.15
C VAL A 458 -9.09 -3.50 -20.77
N CYS A 459 -8.05 -3.95 -21.46
CA CYS A 459 -7.31 -5.14 -21.10
C CYS A 459 -5.86 -4.75 -20.86
N ILE A 460 -5.34 -5.08 -19.69
CA ILE A 460 -3.93 -4.89 -19.36
C ILE A 460 -3.28 -6.20 -18.92
N ASP A 461 -1.96 -6.26 -19.01
CA ASP A 461 -1.15 -7.36 -18.53
C ASP A 461 0.06 -6.89 -17.71
N GLY A 462 0.80 -7.85 -17.14
CA GLY A 462 2.05 -7.59 -16.42
C GLY A 462 1.87 -6.99 -15.03
N VAL A 463 0.67 -7.06 -14.46
CA VAL A 463 0.35 -6.55 -13.12
C VAL A 463 0.05 -7.70 -12.18
N GLN A 464 0.75 -7.76 -11.05
CA GLN A 464 0.51 -8.74 -10.00
C GLN A 464 -0.49 -8.20 -8.98
N VAL A 465 -1.49 -9.01 -8.62
CA VAL A 465 -2.59 -8.59 -7.74
C VAL A 465 -2.96 -9.68 -6.74
N SER A 466 -3.51 -9.30 -5.59
CA SER A 466 -4.00 -10.16 -4.50
C SER A 466 -5.54 -10.21 -4.44
N GLU A 467 -6.13 -11.17 -3.71
CA GLU A 467 -7.60 -11.22 -3.55
C GLU A 467 -8.05 -10.07 -2.64
N GLY A 468 -9.16 -9.40 -2.98
CA GLY A 468 -9.65 -8.23 -2.24
C GLY A 468 -8.94 -6.92 -2.58
N ASP A 469 -8.03 -6.95 -3.55
CA ASP A 469 -7.40 -5.74 -4.06
C ASP A 469 -8.36 -4.91 -4.93
N TYR A 470 -8.01 -3.65 -5.07
CA TYR A 470 -8.58 -2.64 -5.95
C TYR A 470 -7.48 -2.13 -6.87
N ILE A 471 -7.86 -1.60 -8.02
CA ILE A 471 -6.91 -1.05 -8.98
C ILE A 471 -7.34 0.34 -9.46
N ASP A 472 -6.35 1.22 -9.59
CA ASP A 472 -6.44 2.43 -10.38
C ASP A 472 -5.69 2.20 -11.69
N LEU A 473 -6.36 2.51 -12.79
CA LEU A 473 -5.79 2.54 -14.13
C LEU A 473 -5.73 3.99 -14.57
N GLY A 474 -4.66 4.41 -15.23
CA GLY A 474 -4.88 5.57 -16.07
C GLY A 474 -3.91 5.85 -17.15
N MET A 475 -3.36 7.06 -17.21
CA MET A 475 -3.04 7.64 -18.49
C MET A 475 -1.84 6.92 -19.11
N PRO A 476 -1.80 6.79 -20.44
CA PRO A 476 -0.66 6.20 -21.11
C PRO A 476 0.66 6.88 -20.74
N ILE A 477 1.66 6.08 -20.40
CA ILE A 477 3.01 6.47 -19.95
C ILE A 477 4.08 5.86 -20.85
N GLY A 478 3.96 6.07 -22.16
CA GLY A 478 4.92 5.61 -23.16
C GLY A 478 4.38 4.45 -23.97
N GLY A 479 4.43 4.56 -25.30
CA GLY A 479 3.75 3.63 -26.20
C GLY A 479 2.26 3.46 -25.89
N GLU A 480 1.83 2.21 -25.69
CA GLU A 480 0.48 1.84 -25.27
C GLU A 480 0.38 1.56 -23.75
N ALA A 481 1.50 1.44 -23.03
CA ALA A 481 1.51 1.09 -21.61
C ALA A 481 0.88 2.19 -20.74
N ILE A 482 0.26 1.79 -19.62
CA ILE A 482 -0.45 2.70 -18.72
C ILE A 482 0.09 2.64 -17.30
N SER A 483 -0.10 3.73 -16.55
CA SER A 483 0.15 3.74 -15.11
C SER A 483 -0.89 2.92 -14.40
N VAL A 484 -0.43 2.11 -13.44
CA VAL A 484 -1.27 1.22 -12.64
C VAL A 484 -0.93 1.39 -11.18
N SER A 485 -1.94 1.34 -10.31
CA SER A 485 -1.72 1.19 -8.87
C SER A 485 -2.68 0.17 -8.29
N VAL A 486 -2.12 -0.82 -7.60
CA VAL A 486 -2.86 -1.88 -6.91
C VAL A 486 -2.94 -1.52 -5.43
N LYS A 487 -4.13 -1.65 -4.84
CA LYS A 487 -4.44 -1.27 -3.47
C LYS A 487 -5.16 -2.41 -2.78
N THR A 488 -5.03 -2.54 -1.48
CA THR A 488 -5.96 -3.35 -0.67
C THR A 488 -6.76 -2.37 0.18
N LEU A 489 -8.07 -2.22 -0.09
CA LEU A 489 -8.93 -1.35 0.71
C LEU A 489 -9.44 -2.15 1.91
N ALA A 490 -8.91 -1.86 3.10
CA ALA A 490 -9.39 -2.44 4.35
C ALA A 490 -10.36 -1.45 5.02
N PHE A 491 -11.55 -1.27 4.45
CA PHE A 491 -12.61 -0.61 5.21
C PHE A 491 -13.10 -1.60 6.26
N HIS A 492 -12.76 -1.36 7.52
CA HIS A 492 -13.40 -2.06 8.62
C HIS A 492 -14.85 -1.60 8.70
N GLN A 493 -15.79 -2.51 8.46
CA GLN A 493 -17.17 -2.34 8.93
C GLN A 493 -17.24 -2.54 10.43
#